data_AF-I9F8Y7-F1
#
_entry.id   AF-I9F8Y7-F1
#
_cell.length_a   1.000
_cell.length_b   1.000
_cell.length_c   1.000
_cell.angle_alpha   90.00
_cell.angle_beta   90.00
_cell.angle_gamma   90.00
#
_symmetry.space_group_name_H-M   'P 1'
#
loop_
_entity.id
_entity.type
_entity.pdbx_description
1 polymer ?
#
loop_
_entity_poly.entity_id
_entity_poly.type
_entity_poly.pdbx_seq_one_letter_code
_entity_poly.pdbx_strand_id
1 'polypeptide(L)'
;MNNIFTICYSEEEANEIGHFILSRGYEGVQNDSYRYCRDVIRWAFKQANRHHSCFIYVGVIGCQMIVSNNKRKLRRNRLKYVEKKRMFYNLLSRY
;
A
#
# COMPACT_ATOMS: atom_id res chain seq x y z
N MET A 1 -5.63 0.74 15.21
CA MET A 1 -4.95 0.98 13.93
C MET A 1 -5.59 0.16 12.83
N ASN A 2 -5.67 0.72 11.62
CA ASN A 2 -6.44 0.15 10.53
C ASN A 2 -5.63 -0.92 9.77
N ASN A 3 -6.29 -2.00 9.37
CA ASN A 3 -5.74 -3.03 8.50
C ASN A 3 -6.47 -2.99 7.16
N ILE A 4 -6.10 -2.03 6.31
CA ILE A 4 -6.81 -1.74 5.06
C ILE A 4 -5.83 -1.68 3.90
N PHE A 5 -6.30 -2.03 2.70
CA PHE A 5 -5.51 -1.91 1.48
C PHE A 5 -6.38 -1.51 0.29
N THR A 6 -5.76 -0.87 -0.68
CA THR A 6 -6.38 -0.47 -1.95
C THR A 6 -5.54 -0.94 -3.14
N ILE A 7 -6.09 -0.83 -4.33
CA ILE A 7 -5.41 -1.19 -5.59
C ILE A 7 -4.82 0.07 -6.22
N CYS A 8 -3.62 -0.05 -6.76
CA CYS A 8 -2.92 1.01 -7.46
C CYS A 8 -2.49 0.52 -8.84
N TYR A 9 -2.67 1.36 -9.86
CA TYR A 9 -2.37 1.01 -11.25
C TYR A 9 -1.11 1.70 -11.79
N SER A 10 -0.60 2.71 -11.09
CA SER A 10 0.64 3.41 -11.46
C SER A 10 1.60 3.55 -10.27
N GLU A 11 2.89 3.70 -10.57
CA GLU A 11 3.92 3.98 -9.57
C GLU A 11 3.64 5.31 -8.87
N GLU A 12 3.19 6.32 -9.61
CA GLU A 12 2.84 7.66 -9.10
C GLU A 12 1.72 7.58 -8.06
N GLU A 13 0.67 6.84 -8.36
CA GLU A 13 -0.47 6.67 -7.46
C GLU A 13 -0.08 5.91 -6.19
N ALA A 14 0.69 4.83 -6.35
CA ALA A 14 1.19 4.07 -5.21
C ALA A 14 2.12 4.92 -4.33
N ASN A 15 2.92 5.79 -4.95
CA ASN A 15 3.80 6.71 -4.25
C ASN A 15 3.01 7.79 -3.49
N GLU A 16 1.99 8.39 -4.11
CA GLU A 16 1.11 9.36 -3.45
C GLU A 16 0.46 8.75 -2.21
N ILE A 17 -0.07 7.53 -2.33
CA ILE A 17 -0.66 6.79 -1.22
C ILE A 17 0.39 6.47 -0.15
N GLY A 18 1.58 6.04 -0.55
CA GLY A 18 2.68 5.74 0.36
C GLY A 18 3.09 6.97 1.18
N HIS A 19 3.27 8.11 0.52
CA HIS A 19 3.54 9.39 1.19
C HIS A 19 2.41 9.80 2.14
N PHE A 20 1.16 9.61 1.74
CA PHE A 20 0.01 9.90 2.59
C PHE A 20 -0.04 9.01 3.83
N ILE A 21 0.30 7.73 3.70
CA ILE A 21 0.35 6.80 4.84
C ILE A 21 1.42 7.27 5.83
N LEU A 22 2.63 7.58 5.36
CA LEU A 22 3.73 8.06 6.22
C LEU A 22 3.43 9.41 6.87
N SER A 23 2.78 10.34 6.18
CA SER A 23 2.43 11.64 6.76
C SER A 23 1.44 11.55 7.92
N ARG A 24 0.76 10.40 8.07
CA ARG A 24 -0.14 10.09 9.19
C ARG A 24 0.54 9.37 10.34
N GLY A 25 1.87 9.22 10.31
CA GLY A 25 2.63 8.58 11.38
C GLY A 25 2.63 7.04 11.32
N TYR A 26 2.27 6.46 10.17
CA TYR A 26 2.53 5.03 9.93
C TYR A 26 4.00 4.85 9.56
N GLU A 27 4.61 3.81 10.12
CA GLU A 27 5.99 3.42 9.85
C GLU A 27 6.13 2.88 8.42
N GLY A 28 7.27 3.20 7.81
CA GLY A 28 7.68 2.59 6.55
C GLY A 28 7.96 1.09 6.69
N VAL A 29 8.34 0.45 5.58
CA VAL A 29 8.61 -1.00 5.55
C VAL A 29 9.75 -1.41 6.50
N GLN A 30 10.72 -0.53 6.80
CA GLN A 30 11.91 -0.90 7.59
C GLN A 30 12.58 0.17 8.48
N ASN A 31 12.34 1.49 8.38
CA ASN A 31 13.02 2.52 9.23
C ASN A 31 12.58 3.98 8.91
N ASP A 32 11.28 4.26 8.80
CA ASP A 32 10.71 5.60 8.51
C ASP A 32 11.15 6.32 7.22
N SER A 33 12.16 5.84 6.50
CA SER A 33 12.61 6.47 5.25
C SER A 33 11.77 5.99 4.07
N TYR A 34 11.07 6.94 3.45
CA TYR A 34 10.23 6.71 2.28
C TYR A 34 10.99 6.10 1.08
N ARG A 35 12.31 6.24 1.03
CA ARG A 35 13.16 5.67 -0.01
C ARG A 35 12.93 4.16 -0.16
N TYR A 36 12.91 3.41 0.94
CA TYR A 36 12.66 1.96 0.89
C TYR A 36 11.22 1.65 0.48
N CYS A 37 10.25 2.47 0.89
CA CYS A 37 8.86 2.34 0.45
C CYS A 37 8.74 2.46 -1.08
N ARG A 38 9.42 3.45 -1.67
CA ARG A 38 9.47 3.63 -3.13
C ARG A 38 10.13 2.45 -3.83
N ASP A 39 11.25 1.95 -3.31
CA ASP A 39 11.94 0.79 -3.88
C ASP A 39 11.06 -0.48 -3.84
N VAL A 40 10.30 -0.68 -2.75
CA VAL A 40 9.34 -1.78 -2.61
C VAL A 40 8.19 -1.66 -3.61
N ILE A 41 7.62 -0.46 -3.80
CA ILE A 41 6.59 -0.18 -4.80
C ILE A 41 7.11 -0.49 -6.21
N ARG A 42 8.29 0.02 -6.55
CA ARG A 42 8.94 -0.24 -7.84
C ARG A 42 9.18 -1.72 -8.07
N TRP A 43 9.69 -2.42 -7.07
CA TRP A 43 9.95 -3.85 -7.16
C TRP A 43 8.65 -4.64 -7.32
N ALA A 44 7.58 -4.26 -6.61
CA ALA A 44 6.26 -4.88 -6.75
C ALA A 44 5.69 -4.71 -8.17
N PHE A 45 5.80 -3.52 -8.77
CA PHE A 45 5.40 -3.29 -10.16
C PHE A 45 6.25 -4.11 -11.15
N LYS A 46 7.57 -4.19 -10.93
CA LYS A 46 8.46 -5.02 -11.76
C LYS A 46 8.06 -6.49 -11.71
N GLN A 47 7.67 -7.01 -10.54
CA GLN A 47 7.18 -8.37 -10.38
C GLN A 47 5.78 -8.55 -11.00
N ALA A 48 4.89 -7.58 -10.85
CA ALA A 48 3.56 -7.62 -11.45
C ALA A 48 3.64 -7.67 -12.99
N ASN A 49 4.50 -6.85 -13.60
CA ASN A 49 4.75 -6.85 -15.04
C ASN A 49 5.27 -8.19 -15.56
N ARG A 50 6.10 -8.91 -14.79
CA ARG A 50 6.54 -10.28 -15.14
C ARG A 50 5.39 -11.28 -15.23
N HIS A 51 4.29 -11.01 -14.52
CA HIS A 51 3.08 -11.82 -14.53
C HIS A 51 1.95 -11.17 -15.36
N HIS A 52 2.29 -10.25 -16.27
CA HIS A 52 1.34 -9.50 -17.11
C HIS A 52 0.24 -8.77 -16.32
N SER A 53 0.52 -8.42 -15.06
CA SER A 53 -0.39 -7.69 -14.19
C SER A 53 0.08 -6.23 -14.08
N CYS A 54 -0.77 -5.27 -14.43
CA CYS A 54 -0.45 -3.84 -14.39
C CYS A 54 -0.89 -3.15 -13.09
N PHE A 55 -1.05 -3.91 -12.00
CA PHE A 55 -1.55 -3.38 -10.74
C PHE A 55 -0.83 -4.00 -9.54
N ILE A 56 -0.79 -3.23 -8.47
CA ILE A 56 -0.33 -3.66 -7.15
C ILE A 56 -1.37 -3.29 -6.10
N TYR A 57 -1.22 -3.85 -4.90
CA TYR A 57 -2.00 -3.49 -3.74
C TYR A 57 -1.10 -2.81 -2.72
N VAL A 58 -1.54 -1.65 -2.25
CA VAL A 58 -0.85 -0.85 -1.21
C VAL A 58 -1.80 -0.67 -0.04
N GLY A 59 -1.29 -0.78 1.17
CA GLY A 59 -2.11 -0.64 2.37
C GLY A 59 -1.29 -0.49 3.62
N VAL A 60 -1.97 -0.68 4.74
CA VAL A 60 -1.40 -0.65 6.09
C VAL A 60 -1.82 -1.89 6.86
N ILE A 61 -0.88 -2.40 7.66
CA ILE A 61 -1.12 -3.43 8.65
C ILE A 61 -0.56 -2.95 9.99
N GLY A 62 -1.44 -2.73 10.97
CA GLY A 62 -1.04 -2.09 12.23
C GLY A 62 -0.45 -0.69 11.97
N CYS A 63 0.81 -0.50 12.32
CA CYS A 63 1.55 0.75 12.07
C CYS A 63 2.27 0.77 10.73
N GLN A 64 2.37 -0.34 10.00
CA GLN A 64 3.34 -0.48 8.91
C GLN A 64 2.69 -0.48 7.54
N MET A 65 3.34 0.18 6.59
CA MET A 65 2.96 0.11 5.17
C MET A 65 3.24 -1.28 4.60
N ILE A 66 2.29 -1.81 3.82
CA ILE A 66 2.43 -3.08 3.12
C ILE A 66 2.16 -2.93 1.62
N VAL A 67 2.98 -3.60 0.81
CA VAL A 67 2.82 -3.69 -0.65
C VAL A 67 2.78 -5.15 -1.06
N SER A 68 1.84 -5.52 -1.92
CA SER A 68 1.69 -6.89 -2.41
C SER A 68 1.07 -6.89 -3.81
N ASN A 69 1.42 -7.88 -4.62
CA ASN A 69 0.76 -8.14 -5.91
C ASN A 69 -0.45 -9.09 -5.78
N ASN A 70 -0.67 -9.70 -4.60
CA ASN A 70 -1.65 -10.76 -4.41
C ASN A 70 -2.72 -10.38 -3.38
N LYS A 71 -3.96 -10.16 -3.86
CA LYS A 71 -5.14 -9.87 -3.05
C LYS A 71 -5.46 -10.97 -2.05
N ARG A 72 -5.32 -12.25 -2.43
CA ARG A 72 -5.62 -13.39 -1.55
C ARG A 72 -4.66 -13.43 -0.36
N LYS A 73 -3.38 -13.11 -0.57
CA LYS A 73 -2.38 -13.03 0.50
C LYS A 73 -2.76 -11.96 1.53
N LEU A 74 -3.17 -10.78 1.07
CA LEU A 74 -3.60 -9.69 1.96
C LEU A 74 -4.87 -10.04 2.76
N ARG A 75 -5.84 -10.72 2.13
CA ARG A 75 -7.06 -11.16 2.85
C ARG A 75 -6.77 -12.23 3.90
N ARG A 76 -5.81 -13.14 3.65
CA ARG A 76 -5.36 -14.12 4.67
C ARG A 76 -4.75 -13.42 5.90
N ASN A 77 -4.08 -12.30 5.68
CA ASN A 77 -3.53 -11.45 6.76
C ASN A 77 -4.59 -10.55 7.44
N ARG A 78 -5.89 -10.81 7.22
CA ARG A 78 -7.02 -10.07 7.82
C ARG A 78 -7.11 -8.59 7.42
N LEU A 79 -6.48 -8.17 6.31
CA LEU A 79 -6.68 -6.82 5.79
C LEU A 79 -8.01 -6.70 5.02
N LYS A 80 -8.68 -5.56 5.16
CA LYS A 80 -9.90 -5.22 4.44
C LYS A 80 -9.56 -4.48 3.15
N TYR A 81 -10.15 -4.93 2.04
CA TYR A 81 -10.01 -4.25 0.75
C TYR A 81 -10.93 -3.04 0.69
N VAL A 82 -10.38 -1.90 0.31
CA VAL A 82 -11.12 -0.66 0.07
C VAL A 82 -10.96 -0.29 -1.40
N GLU A 83 -12.06 -0.42 -2.14
CA GLU A 83 -12.07 -0.17 -3.58
C GLU A 83 -12.07 1.33 -3.91
N LYS A 84 -12.84 2.12 -3.16
CA LYS A 84 -12.93 3.57 -3.35
C LYS A 84 -11.77 4.28 -2.64
N LYS A 85 -10.82 4.86 -3.39
CA LYS A 85 -9.68 5.60 -2.84
C LYS A 85 -10.07 6.71 -1.85
N ARG A 86 -11.16 7.44 -2.12
CA ARG A 86 -11.69 8.45 -1.18
C ARG A 86 -11.99 7.87 0.20
N MET A 87 -12.58 6.67 0.25
CA MET A 87 -12.85 5.98 1.51
C MET A 87 -11.56 5.53 2.19
N PHE A 88 -10.57 5.10 1.40
CA PHE A 88 -9.26 4.70 1.92
C PHE A 88 -8.58 5.89 2.63
N TYR A 89 -8.51 7.05 1.98
CA TYR A 89 -7.98 8.28 2.58
C TYR A 89 -8.76 8.72 3.82
N ASN A 90 -10.09 8.68 3.78
CA ASN A 90 -10.93 9.04 4.94
C ASN A 90 -10.72 8.11 6.14
N LEU A 91 -10.54 6.81 5.90
CA LEU A 91 -10.29 5.82 6.95
C LEU A 91 -8.92 6.05 7.59
N LEU A 92 -7.91 6.42 6.79
CA LEU A 92 -6.58 6.76 7.28
C LEU A 92 -6.52 8.12 7.99
N SER A 93 -7.34 9.10 7.57
CA SER A 93 -7.36 10.46 8.14
C SER A 93 -8.04 10.57 9.51
N ARG A 94 -8.72 9.52 9.98
CA ARG A 94 -9.39 9.50 11.29
C ARG A 94 -8.46 9.19 12.47
N TYR A 95 -7.19 9.00 12.20
CA TYR A 95 -6.10 8.82 13.15
C TYR A 95 -5.00 9.82 12.83
#